data_AF-A0A1B9JI43-F1
#
_entry.id   AF-A0A1B9JI43-F1
#
_cell.length_a   1.000
_cell.length_b   1.000
_cell.length_c   1.000
_cell.angle_alpha   90.00
_cell.angle_beta   90.00
_cell.angle_gamma   90.00
#
_symmetry.space_group_name_H-M   'P 1'
#
loop_
_entity.id
_entity.type
_entity.pdbx_description
1 polymer ?
#
loop_
_entity_poly.entity_id
_entity_poly.type
_entity_poly.pdbx_seq_one_letter_code
_entity_poly.pdbx_strand_id
1 'polypeptide(L)'
;MPILYRVDDIADDEISVGLYQSQIRAKQWLLKLAEKNELCTKVLGLESTHRGCCFNYQLKRCHGACCGDETIASHNQRLIQAFEHYALIAWPWQSAIAIVEEDPRYECKAFHIINQWRYLGSVTHLHDMPTVPLPRFSRDSYQILIRYLQYKKTNVIELV
;
A
#
# COMPACT_ATOMS: atom_id res chain seq x y z
N MET A 1 -3.84 4.22 16.42
CA MET A 1 -4.91 4.48 15.43
C MET A 1 -4.25 4.60 14.06
N PRO A 2 -4.73 3.90 13.02
CA PRO A 2 -4.18 4.02 11.68
C PRO A 2 -4.51 5.40 11.08
N ILE A 3 -3.57 5.97 10.33
CA ILE A 3 -3.71 7.29 9.69
C ILE A 3 -3.73 7.10 8.17
N LEU A 4 -4.52 7.91 7.48
CA LEU A 4 -4.57 7.91 6.01
C LEU A 4 -3.66 9.03 5.49
N TYR A 5 -2.73 8.65 4.64
CA TYR A 5 -1.85 9.57 3.92
C TYR A 5 -2.07 9.46 2.42
N ARG A 6 -1.72 10.52 1.68
CA ARG A 6 -1.52 10.40 0.23
C ARG A 6 -0.14 9.81 0.02
N VAL A 7 -0.01 8.87 -0.91
CA VAL A 7 1.25 8.13 -1.12
C VAL A 7 2.42 9.06 -1.44
N ASP A 8 2.18 10.14 -2.19
CA ASP A 8 3.22 11.12 -2.52
C ASP A 8 3.69 11.96 -1.32
N ASP A 9 3.00 11.90 -0.18
CA ASP A 9 3.31 12.65 1.05
C ASP A 9 3.89 11.76 2.17
N ILE A 10 4.14 10.46 1.89
CA ILE A 10 4.64 9.47 2.86
C ILE A 10 6.16 9.35 2.72
N ALA A 11 6.87 9.26 3.85
CA ALA A 11 8.27 8.85 3.87
C ALA A 11 8.38 7.32 3.82
N ASP A 12 9.38 6.79 3.11
CA ASP A 12 9.54 5.35 2.84
C ASP A 12 9.94 4.51 4.08
N ASP A 13 9.92 5.07 5.29
CA ASP A 13 10.34 4.44 6.54
C ASP A 13 9.19 3.85 7.38
N GLU A 14 7.93 4.06 6.99
CA GLU A 14 6.76 3.51 7.69
C GLU A 14 6.12 2.30 6.99
N ILE A 15 5.61 1.35 7.78
CA ILE A 15 4.83 0.22 7.26
C ILE A 15 3.50 0.73 6.69
N SER A 16 3.40 0.77 5.37
CA SER A 16 2.18 1.14 4.66
C SER A 16 1.25 -0.06 4.47
N VAL A 17 0.01 0.07 4.92
CA VAL A 17 -0.99 -1.01 4.88
C VAL A 17 -2.15 -0.62 3.97
N GLY A 18 -2.37 -1.43 2.94
CA GLY A 18 -3.45 -1.25 2.00
C GLY A 18 -3.33 0.01 1.12
N LEU A 19 -4.04 0.00 0.00
CA LEU A 19 -4.01 1.09 -0.97
C LEU A 19 -5.39 1.27 -1.60
N TYR A 20 -5.95 2.48 -1.48
CA TYR A 20 -7.36 2.72 -1.80
C TYR A 20 -7.54 3.96 -2.69
N GLN A 21 -8.57 3.93 -3.53
CA GLN A 21 -8.91 5.06 -4.41
C GLN A 21 -9.49 6.27 -3.67
N SER A 22 -9.97 6.09 -2.44
CA SER A 22 -10.53 7.17 -1.64
C SER A 22 -10.50 6.84 -0.14
N GLN A 23 -10.56 7.88 0.68
CA GLN A 23 -10.65 7.74 2.15
C GLN A 23 -11.90 6.95 2.57
N ILE A 24 -13.02 7.12 1.85
CA ILE A 24 -14.26 6.39 2.13
C ILE A 24 -14.03 4.87 1.97
N ARG A 25 -13.38 4.45 0.88
CA ARG A 25 -13.08 3.03 0.66
C ARG A 25 -12.08 2.47 1.68
N ALA A 26 -11.08 3.26 2.06
CA ALA A 26 -10.14 2.87 3.11
C ALA A 26 -10.86 2.65 4.46
N LYS A 27 -11.74 3.58 4.87
CA LYS A 27 -12.54 3.45 6.10
C LYS A 27 -13.49 2.27 6.05
N GLN A 28 -14.16 2.02 4.92
CA GLN A 28 -15.02 0.85 4.75
C GLN A 28 -14.25 -0.47 4.83
N TRP A 29 -13.03 -0.52 4.27
CA TRP A 29 -12.16 -1.67 4.41
C TRP A 29 -11.72 -1.87 5.87
N LEU A 30 -11.32 -0.79 6.56
CA LEU A 30 -10.90 -0.86 7.96
C LEU A 30 -12.05 -1.31 8.87
N LEU A 31 -13.29 -0.90 8.57
CA LEU A 31 -14.48 -1.37 9.27
C LEU A 31 -14.65 -2.88 9.12
N LYS A 32 -14.56 -3.42 7.89
CA LYS A 32 -14.63 -4.87 7.65
C LYS A 32 -13.49 -5.64 8.32
N LEU A 33 -12.28 -5.06 8.32
CA LEU A 33 -11.15 -5.65 9.04
C LEU A 33 -11.42 -5.68 10.54
N ALA A 34 -12.00 -4.61 11.10
CA ALA A 34 -12.33 -4.53 12.51
C ALA A 34 -13.38 -5.57 12.91
N GLU A 35 -14.42 -5.75 12.10
CA GLU A 35 -15.44 -6.78 12.32
C GLU A 35 -14.83 -8.19 12.28
N LYS A 36 -13.99 -8.48 11.28
CA LYS A 36 -13.35 -9.80 11.13
C LYS A 36 -12.43 -10.16 12.29
N ASN A 37 -11.76 -9.18 12.88
CA ASN A 37 -10.73 -9.39 13.91
C ASN A 37 -11.18 -8.93 15.30
N GLU A 38 -12.49 -8.67 15.49
CA GLU A 38 -13.09 -8.23 16.75
C GLU A 38 -12.40 -6.99 17.35
N LEU A 39 -12.00 -6.05 16.51
CA LEU A 39 -11.30 -4.83 16.91
C LEU A 39 -12.30 -3.72 17.28
N CYS A 40 -11.95 -2.93 18.28
CA CYS A 40 -12.74 -1.79 18.71
C CYS A 40 -12.73 -0.65 17.66
N THR A 41 -13.86 -0.46 16.98
CA THR A 41 -14.13 0.60 15.99
C THR A 41 -13.92 2.01 16.54
N LYS A 42 -14.21 2.22 17.83
CA LYS A 42 -14.00 3.52 18.49
C LYS A 42 -12.52 3.84 18.71
N VAL A 43 -11.71 2.86 19.13
CA VAL A 43 -10.24 3.03 19.24
C VAL A 43 -9.60 3.24 17.87
N LEU A 44 -10.18 2.64 16.82
CA LEU A 44 -9.79 2.86 15.43
C LEU A 44 -10.25 4.20 14.84
N GLY A 45 -11.03 5.01 15.57
CA GLY A 45 -11.53 6.30 15.07
C GLY A 45 -12.60 6.18 13.98
N LEU A 46 -13.27 5.03 13.87
CA LEU A 46 -14.34 4.78 12.89
C LEU A 46 -15.73 5.21 13.37
N GLU A 47 -15.88 5.44 14.68
CA GLU A 47 -17.12 5.93 15.29
C GLU A 47 -16.95 7.38 15.76
N SER A 48 -17.98 8.19 15.56
CA SER A 48 -18.00 9.60 15.98
C SER A 48 -18.42 9.80 17.44
N THR A 49 -18.99 8.79 18.10
CA THR A 49 -19.49 8.96 19.48
C THR A 49 -18.38 8.79 20.51
N HIS A 50 -18.12 9.86 21.26
CA HIS A 50 -17.12 9.86 22.33
C HIS A 50 -17.66 9.35 23.66
N ARG A 51 -18.98 9.25 23.84
CA ARG A 51 -19.60 8.79 25.11
C ARG A 51 -19.84 7.29 25.09
N GLY A 52 -19.58 6.63 26.22
CA GLY A 52 -19.85 5.20 26.43
C GLY A 52 -19.00 4.23 25.60
N CYS A 53 -19.35 2.95 25.68
CA CYS A 53 -18.76 1.89 24.88
C CYS A 53 -19.17 1.97 23.40
N CYS A 54 -18.35 1.42 22.50
CA CYS A 54 -18.68 1.35 21.08
C CYS A 54 -19.85 0.39 20.81
N PHE A 55 -20.54 0.57 19.68
CA PHE A 55 -21.67 -0.27 19.31
C PHE A 55 -21.27 -1.75 19.15
N ASN A 56 -20.09 -2.01 18.58
CA ASN A 56 -19.57 -3.38 18.44
C ASN A 56 -19.37 -4.09 19.78
N TYR A 57 -19.01 -3.37 20.85
CA TYR A 57 -18.91 -3.97 22.18
C TYR A 57 -20.28 -4.42 22.70
N GLN A 58 -21.33 -3.60 22.51
CA GLN A 58 -22.70 -3.96 22.91
C GLN A 58 -23.19 -5.23 22.19
N LEU A 59 -22.73 -5.44 20.96
CA LEU A 59 -23.02 -6.64 20.17
C LEU A 59 -22.06 -7.81 20.43
N LYS A 60 -21.12 -7.68 21.38
CA LYS A 60 -20.05 -8.66 21.66
C LYS A 60 -19.17 -8.98 20.44
N ARG A 61 -18.91 -7.98 19.61
CA ARG A 61 -18.08 -8.04 18.39
C ARG A 61 -16.74 -7.33 18.54
N CYS A 62 -16.37 -6.92 19.75
CA CYS A 62 -15.02 -6.52 20.11
C CYS A 62 -14.78 -6.72 21.61
N HIS A 63 -13.53 -6.63 22.05
CA HIS A 63 -13.14 -6.90 23.44
C HIS A 63 -13.16 -5.68 24.35
N GLY A 64 -13.78 -4.58 23.90
CA GLY A 64 -14.07 -3.46 24.80
C GLY A 64 -12.85 -2.60 25.15
N ALA A 65 -11.87 -2.48 24.25
CA ALA A 65 -10.71 -1.59 24.46
C ALA A 65 -11.10 -0.13 24.77
N CYS A 66 -12.23 0.36 24.25
CA CYS A 66 -12.76 1.69 24.59
C CYS A 66 -13.42 1.78 25.97
N CYS A 67 -13.68 0.66 26.63
CA CYS A 67 -14.37 0.57 27.93
C CYS A 67 -13.43 0.15 29.07
N GLY A 68 -12.20 -0.25 28.75
CA GLY A 68 -11.20 -0.72 29.72
C GLY A 68 -11.11 -2.24 29.88
N ASP A 69 -12.00 -3.00 29.23
CA ASP A 69 -12.00 -4.48 29.30
C ASP A 69 -10.81 -5.11 28.56
N GLU A 70 -10.32 -4.45 27.50
CA GLU A 70 -9.08 -4.78 26.81
C GLU A 70 -8.12 -3.59 26.93
N THR A 71 -6.83 -3.85 27.14
CA THR A 71 -5.84 -2.77 27.15
C THR A 71 -5.59 -2.25 25.73
N ILE A 72 -5.28 -0.96 25.60
CA ILE A 72 -4.94 -0.36 24.29
C ILE A 72 -3.73 -1.05 23.66
N ALA A 73 -2.77 -1.51 24.46
CA ALA A 73 -1.60 -2.25 23.97
C ALA A 73 -2.00 -3.59 23.32
N SER A 74 -2.85 -4.37 24.01
CA SER A 74 -3.38 -5.65 23.48
C SER A 74 -4.17 -5.45 22.19
N HIS A 75 -5.04 -4.44 22.17
CA HIS A 75 -5.81 -4.07 20.97
C HIS A 75 -4.90 -3.70 19.79
N ASN A 76 -3.89 -2.86 20.02
CA ASN A 76 -2.94 -2.44 18.98
C ASN A 76 -2.10 -3.61 18.46
N GLN A 77 -1.70 -4.56 19.32
CA GLN A 77 -0.97 -5.75 18.87
C GLN A 77 -1.79 -6.59 17.89
N ARG A 78 -3.07 -6.80 18.18
CA ARG A 78 -3.99 -7.49 17.26
C ARG A 78 -4.23 -6.73 15.98
N LEU A 79 -4.31 -5.39 16.06
CA LEU A 79 -4.39 -4.54 14.87
C LEU A 79 -3.16 -4.74 13.97
N ILE A 80 -1.96 -4.76 14.54
CA ILE A 80 -0.72 -5.00 13.80
C ILE A 80 -0.75 -6.38 13.13
N GLN A 81 -1.10 -7.44 13.87
CA GLN A 81 -1.24 -8.79 13.31
C GLN A 81 -2.27 -8.85 12.18
N ALA A 82 -3.41 -8.15 12.32
CA ALA A 82 -4.42 -8.05 11.28
C ALA A 82 -3.90 -7.33 10.02
N PHE A 83 -2.93 -6.43 10.16
CA PHE A 83 -2.33 -5.67 9.07
C PHE A 83 -1.21 -6.41 8.32
N GLU A 84 -0.52 -7.37 8.94
CA GLU A 84 0.61 -8.10 8.32
C GLU A 84 0.28 -8.66 6.93
N HIS A 85 -0.95 -9.14 6.74
CA HIS A 85 -1.43 -9.73 5.48
C HIS A 85 -1.72 -8.69 4.38
N TYR A 86 -1.65 -7.41 4.70
CA TYR A 86 -2.03 -6.29 3.82
C TYR A 86 -0.89 -5.27 3.65
N ALA A 87 0.30 -5.58 4.14
CA ALA A 87 1.49 -4.77 3.95
C ALA A 87 1.78 -4.59 2.44
N LEU A 88 2.03 -3.35 2.05
CA LEU A 88 2.47 -3.05 0.69
C LEU A 88 3.94 -3.42 0.51
N ILE A 89 4.32 -3.75 -0.72
CA ILE A 89 5.71 -4.04 -1.06
C ILE A 89 6.40 -2.69 -1.27
N ALA A 90 7.33 -2.37 -0.37
CA ALA A 90 8.23 -1.21 -0.53
C ALA A 90 9.05 -1.35 -1.81
N TRP A 91 9.50 -0.21 -2.36
CA TRP A 91 10.39 -0.22 -3.52
C TRP A 91 11.69 -0.97 -3.16
N PRO A 92 11.99 -2.13 -3.79
CA PRO A 92 13.09 -2.98 -3.34
C PRO A 92 14.45 -2.62 -3.95
N TRP A 93 14.50 -1.66 -4.88
CA TRP A 93 15.72 -1.21 -5.56
C TRP A 93 16.25 0.09 -4.93
N GLN A 94 17.56 0.32 -5.04
CA GLN A 94 18.19 1.56 -4.54
C GLN A 94 17.92 2.75 -5.47
N SER A 95 17.68 2.48 -6.75
CA SER A 95 17.47 3.49 -7.77
C SER A 95 16.32 3.12 -8.73
N ALA A 96 16.21 3.86 -9.81
CA ALA A 96 15.30 3.53 -10.90
C ALA A 96 15.71 2.21 -11.57
N ILE A 97 14.74 1.52 -12.15
CA ILE A 97 14.96 0.31 -12.96
C ILE A 97 14.48 0.53 -14.38
N ALA A 98 15.06 -0.23 -15.31
CA ALA A 98 14.53 -0.44 -16.64
C ALA A 98 13.99 -1.88 -16.76
N ILE A 99 12.71 -2.01 -17.11
CA ILE A 99 12.13 -3.26 -17.57
C ILE A 99 12.40 -3.37 -19.07
N VAL A 100 13.06 -4.46 -19.47
CA VAL A 100 13.44 -4.71 -20.87
C VAL A 100 12.36 -5.52 -21.57
N GLU A 101 11.78 -4.97 -22.62
CA GLU A 101 10.90 -5.67 -23.54
C GLU A 101 11.61 -5.82 -24.90
N GLU A 102 11.71 -7.05 -25.38
CA GLU A 102 12.42 -7.39 -26.62
C GLU A 102 11.56 -8.34 -27.44
N ASP A 103 11.30 -7.99 -28.70
CA ASP A 103 10.64 -8.87 -29.66
C ASP A 103 11.64 -9.31 -30.73
N PRO A 104 12.11 -10.58 -30.69
CA PRO A 104 13.09 -11.09 -31.65
C PRO A 104 12.53 -11.21 -33.07
N ARG A 105 11.21 -11.15 -33.27
CA ARG A 105 10.61 -11.23 -34.62
C ARG A 105 10.71 -9.93 -35.39
N TYR A 106 10.70 -8.80 -34.69
CA TYR A 106 10.73 -7.45 -35.27
C TYR A 106 12.02 -6.69 -34.92
N GLU A 107 12.97 -7.36 -34.27
CA GLU A 107 14.25 -6.79 -33.81
C GLU A 107 14.09 -5.49 -33.02
N CYS A 108 12.99 -5.38 -32.28
CA CYS A 108 12.68 -4.17 -31.51
C CYS A 108 12.88 -4.40 -30.02
N LYS A 109 13.46 -3.39 -29.39
CA LYS A 109 13.80 -3.38 -27.96
C LYS A 109 13.34 -2.07 -27.34
N ALA A 110 12.65 -2.18 -26.22
CA ALA A 110 12.19 -1.05 -25.43
C ALA A 110 12.64 -1.21 -23.97
N PHE A 111 13.00 -0.10 -23.38
CA PHE A 111 13.33 0.02 -21.97
C PHE A 111 12.27 0.88 -21.30
N HIS A 112 11.44 0.25 -20.47
CA HIS A 112 10.44 0.94 -19.67
C HIS A 112 11.07 1.35 -18.35
N ILE A 113 11.11 2.65 -18.10
CA ILE A 113 11.78 3.22 -16.92
C ILE A 113 10.77 3.37 -15.79
N ILE A 114 11.08 2.77 -14.65
CA ILE A 114 10.25 2.83 -13.44
C ILE A 114 11.12 3.31 -12.27
N ASN A 115 10.62 4.23 -11.46
CA ASN A 115 11.24 4.60 -10.19
C ASN A 115 10.17 4.72 -9.10
N GLN A 116 10.40 4.14 -7.92
CA GLN A 116 9.46 4.16 -6.78
C GLN A 116 8.02 3.85 -7.20
N TRP A 117 7.82 2.75 -7.92
CA TRP A 117 6.53 2.30 -8.49
C TRP A 117 5.85 3.26 -9.49
N ARG A 118 6.56 4.27 -10.00
CA ARG A 118 6.06 5.25 -10.96
C ARG A 118 6.75 5.07 -12.30
N TYR A 119 5.95 5.05 -13.35
CA TYR A 119 6.42 4.91 -14.72
C TYR A 119 6.90 6.26 -15.27
N LEU A 120 8.17 6.34 -15.68
CA LEU A 120 8.80 7.56 -16.19
C LEU A 120 8.73 7.68 -17.71
N GLY A 121 8.63 6.56 -18.43
CA GLY A 121 8.56 6.54 -19.89
C GLY A 121 9.24 5.32 -20.50
N SER A 122 9.25 5.28 -21.84
CA SER A 122 9.97 4.28 -22.64
C SER A 122 11.09 4.93 -23.43
N VAL A 123 12.21 4.22 -23.57
CA VAL A 123 13.32 4.59 -24.45
C VAL A 123 13.76 3.39 -25.28
N THR A 124 14.32 3.61 -26.47
CA THR A 124 14.94 2.55 -27.29
C THR A 124 16.40 2.32 -26.91
N HIS A 125 17.06 3.33 -26.34
CA HIS A 125 18.40 3.21 -25.80
C HIS A 125 18.46 3.78 -24.37
N LEU A 126 19.17 3.10 -23.47
CA LEU A 126 19.30 3.51 -22.06
C LEU A 126 19.98 4.88 -21.87
N HIS A 127 20.68 5.42 -22.87
CA HIS A 127 21.25 6.76 -22.77
C HIS A 127 20.22 7.87 -23.02
N ASP A 128 19.06 7.56 -23.61
CA ASP A 128 18.01 8.52 -23.94
C ASP A 128 17.04 8.77 -22.78
N MET A 129 17.51 8.62 -21.53
CA MET A 129 16.66 8.66 -20.34
C MET A 129 15.83 9.94 -20.26
N PRO A 130 14.50 9.84 -20.04
CA PRO A 130 13.67 11.02 -19.94
C PRO A 130 14.04 11.79 -18.67
N THR A 131 14.41 13.06 -18.82
CA THR A 131 14.55 13.99 -17.69
C THR A 131 13.16 14.54 -17.36
N VAL A 132 12.34 13.71 -16.73
CA VAL A 132 10.98 14.08 -16.30
C VAL A 132 10.91 14.15 -14.78
N PRO A 133 10.13 15.09 -14.22
CA PRO A 133 9.84 15.07 -12.79
C PRO A 133 9.13 13.77 -12.44
N LEU A 134 9.34 13.29 -11.22
CA LEU A 134 8.69 12.07 -10.73
C LEU A 134 7.16 12.23 -10.82
N PRO A 135 6.45 11.39 -11.61
CA PRO A 135 5.01 11.49 -11.74
C PRO A 135 4.29 11.18 -10.42
N ARG A 136 3.00 11.55 -10.33
CA ARG A 136 2.20 11.15 -9.17
C ARG A 136 2.06 9.64 -9.10
N PHE A 137 2.06 9.12 -7.87
CA PHE A 137 1.82 7.70 -7.65
C PHE A 137 0.43 7.28 -8.15
N SER A 138 0.37 6.13 -8.83
CA SER A 138 -0.86 5.52 -9.32
C SER A 138 -1.02 4.12 -8.75
N ARG A 139 -2.16 3.88 -8.08
CA ARG A 139 -2.51 2.55 -7.56
C ARG A 139 -2.58 1.50 -8.66
N ASP A 140 -3.10 1.86 -9.83
CA ASP A 140 -3.26 0.90 -10.91
C ASP A 140 -1.89 0.55 -11.50
N SER A 141 -0.98 1.52 -11.65
CA SER A 141 0.41 1.29 -12.04
C SER A 141 1.15 0.38 -11.04
N TYR A 142 1.02 0.64 -9.73
CA TYR A 142 1.55 -0.24 -8.69
C TYR A 142 1.05 -1.69 -8.83
N GLN A 143 -0.26 -1.88 -9.01
CA GLN A 143 -0.85 -3.22 -9.16
C GLN A 143 -0.37 -3.94 -10.42
N ILE A 144 -0.22 -3.22 -11.54
CA ILE A 144 0.32 -3.77 -12.79
C ILE A 144 1.78 -4.20 -12.58
N LEU A 145 2.61 -3.32 -12.01
CA LEU A 145 4.04 -3.55 -11.82
C LEU A 145 4.32 -4.71 -10.85
N ILE A 146 3.64 -4.75 -9.70
CA ILE A 146 3.80 -5.84 -8.73
C ILE A 146 3.46 -7.19 -9.37
N ARG A 147 2.33 -7.28 -10.08
CA ARG A 147 1.97 -8.52 -10.78
C ARG A 147 3.00 -8.87 -11.84
N TYR A 148 3.42 -7.90 -12.65
CA TYR A 148 4.38 -8.15 -13.72
C TYR A 148 5.73 -8.67 -13.18
N LEU A 149 6.25 -8.05 -12.11
CA LEU A 149 7.54 -8.38 -11.52
C LEU A 149 7.52 -9.66 -10.66
N GLN A 150 6.37 -10.05 -10.11
CA GLN A 150 6.25 -11.30 -9.33
C GLN A 150 6.05 -12.54 -10.21
N TYR A 151 5.33 -12.44 -11.34
CA TYR A 151 4.88 -13.60 -12.10
C TYR A 151 5.75 -13.99 -13.30
N LYS A 152 6.68 -13.14 -13.74
CA LYS A 152 7.53 -13.41 -14.92
C LYS A 152 9.01 -13.43 -14.55
N LYS A 153 9.82 -14.24 -15.24
CA LYS A 153 11.26 -13.99 -15.39
C LYS A 153 11.40 -12.70 -16.21
N THR A 154 11.31 -11.57 -15.52
CA THR A 154 11.46 -10.24 -16.11
C THR A 154 12.93 -9.92 -16.26
N ASN A 155 13.31 -9.38 -17.41
CA ASN A 155 14.64 -8.83 -17.59
C ASN A 155 14.60 -7.39 -17.06
N VAL A 156 15.21 -7.18 -15.90
CA VAL A 156 15.24 -5.89 -15.19
C VAL A 156 16.69 -5.46 -15.03
N ILE A 157 16.96 -4.19 -15.32
CA ILE A 157 18.27 -3.56 -15.15
C ILE A 157 18.10 -2.44 -14.13
N GLU A 158 18.88 -2.48 -13.04
CA GLU A 158 18.95 -1.35 -12.09
C GLU A 158 19.87 -0.27 -12.64
N LEU A 159 19.39 0.98 -12.62
CA LEU A 159 20.06 2.12 -13.22
C LEU A 159 20.88 2.83 -12.14
N VAL A 160 22.17 2.51 -12.08
CA VAL A 160 23.12 3.06 -11.09
C VAL A 160 23.84 4.27 -11.67
#